data_AF-A0AAN7VCW9-F1
#
_entry.id   AF-A0AAN7VCW9-F1
#
_cell.length_a   1.000
_cell.length_b   1.000
_cell.length_c   1.000
_cell.angle_alpha   90.00
_cell.angle_beta   90.00
_cell.angle_gamma   90.00
#
_symmetry.space_group_name_H-M   'P 1'
#
loop_
_entity.id
_entity.type
_entity.pdbx_description
1 polymer ?
#
loop_
_entity_poly.entity_id
_entity_poly.type
_entity_poly.pdbx_seq_one_letter_code
_entity_poly.pdbx_strand_id
1 'polypeptide(L)'
;MLLVFYYTYSVELISGHINNANPKVTTPLGDIEGSFMQSLLGKSIYAFRGIRYAKAPVGELRFQPPVPVENWSGVYNATNDGPMCPQPFLRPISEDCLYLNIYTTKLSSSRYNPKRPVLFFIHPGGFFLMSSASNWFGPQYLLDRNIVLVTINYRLGSLGKYLNRLPYILYRRVGFMSTGDKWAPGNNGLKDQVIALKFVKHNIASFGGDPNLVTIVGYSAGGISVATHLVSPMSTGNLERVEQENKCSPLGLFHRAIGMSCSSFNQWPMGNHQFNLAQKQARLVGCSDDTSENIIRCLKTKSAEEIGDSLGGFKVNNDRRRLIAADSSRPSHRRVISSPSHLSAGQLIADFIFDNFSTFLPILFYLLV
;
A
#
# COMPACT_ATOMS: atom_id res chain seq x y z
N MET A 1 75.25 -38.55 -7.51
CA MET A 1 74.58 -37.70 -6.51
C MET A 1 73.39 -37.05 -7.20
N LEU A 2 72.17 -37.43 -6.83
CA LEU A 2 70.94 -36.94 -7.48
C LEU A 2 70.32 -35.81 -6.65
N LEU A 3 70.09 -34.65 -7.27
CA LEU A 3 69.42 -33.50 -6.66
C LEU A 3 67.94 -33.52 -7.05
N VAL A 4 67.05 -33.66 -6.06
CA VAL A 4 65.60 -33.62 -6.25
C VAL A 4 65.10 -32.21 -5.94
N PHE A 5 64.64 -31.49 -6.96
CA PHE A 5 64.03 -30.17 -6.80
C PHE A 5 62.54 -30.30 -6.46
N TYR A 6 62.17 -29.99 -5.22
CA TYR A 6 60.77 -29.86 -4.81
C TYR A 6 60.23 -28.49 -5.22
N TYR A 7 59.24 -28.47 -6.13
CA TYR A 7 58.44 -27.29 -6.41
C TYR A 7 57.25 -27.19 -5.44
N THR A 8 57.28 -26.22 -4.54
CA THR A 8 56.17 -25.90 -3.64
C THR A 8 55.18 -24.96 -4.33
N TYR A 9 53.99 -25.46 -4.68
CA TYR A 9 52.89 -24.61 -5.16
C TYR A 9 52.22 -23.88 -3.98
N SER A 10 52.45 -22.58 -3.87
CA SER A 10 51.73 -21.69 -2.95
C SER A 10 50.34 -21.39 -3.49
N VAL A 11 49.30 -22.03 -2.93
CA VAL A 11 47.90 -21.69 -3.23
C VAL A 11 47.52 -20.45 -2.43
N GLU A 12 47.58 -19.29 -3.08
CA GLU A 12 47.04 -18.05 -2.49
C GLU A 12 45.51 -18.14 -2.42
N LEU A 13 45.00 -18.43 -1.23
CA LEU A 13 43.59 -18.27 -0.91
C LEU A 13 43.22 -16.79 -0.97
N ILE A 14 42.71 -16.35 -2.12
CA ILE A 14 42.07 -15.03 -2.25
C ILE A 14 40.85 -15.02 -1.33
N SER A 15 41.05 -14.55 -0.10
CA SER A 15 39.99 -14.25 0.84
C SER A 15 39.22 -13.05 0.30
N GLY A 16 38.22 -13.33 -0.52
CA GLY A 16 37.33 -12.31 -1.06
C GLY A 16 36.65 -11.60 0.10
N HIS A 17 37.02 -10.34 0.35
CA HIS A 17 36.38 -9.52 1.36
C HIS A 17 34.87 -9.48 1.09
N ILE A 18 34.12 -10.22 1.92
CA ILE A 18 32.68 -10.03 2.05
C ILE A 18 32.52 -8.63 2.60
N ASN A 19 32.15 -7.69 1.73
CA ASN A 19 31.83 -6.33 2.13
C ASN A 19 30.55 -6.39 2.99
N ASN A 20 30.72 -6.51 4.31
CA ASN A 20 29.66 -6.43 5.33
C ASN A 20 28.98 -5.05 5.40
N ALA A 21 29.24 -4.16 4.43
CA ALA A 21 28.51 -2.92 4.25
C ALA A 21 27.11 -3.22 3.74
N ASN A 22 26.11 -2.68 4.44
CA ASN A 22 24.72 -2.66 3.99
C ASN A 22 24.60 -2.06 2.58
N PRO A 23 23.73 -2.60 1.70
CA PRO A 23 23.57 -2.09 0.35
C PRO A 23 23.01 -0.67 0.33
N LYS A 24 23.58 0.20 -0.50
CA LYS A 24 23.14 1.60 -0.65
C LYS A 24 22.63 1.90 -2.05
N VAL A 25 21.68 2.81 -2.14
CA VAL A 25 21.11 3.29 -3.39
C VAL A 25 20.78 4.78 -3.30
N THR A 26 21.25 5.55 -4.29
CA THR A 26 20.93 6.97 -4.42
C THR A 26 19.61 7.13 -5.17
N THR A 27 18.70 7.91 -4.61
CA THR A 27 17.38 8.23 -5.19
C THR A 27 17.22 9.74 -5.36
N PRO A 28 16.27 10.22 -6.20
CA PRO A 28 15.90 11.63 -6.27
C PRO A 28 15.54 12.29 -4.92
N LEU A 29 15.16 11.49 -3.90
CA LEU A 29 14.85 11.96 -2.55
C LEU A 29 16.06 11.99 -1.59
N GLY A 30 17.18 11.37 -1.97
CA GLY A 30 18.37 11.18 -1.13
C GLY A 30 18.90 9.74 -1.17
N ASP A 31 19.95 9.47 -0.39
CA ASP A 31 20.53 8.12 -0.26
C ASP A 31 19.72 7.23 0.69
N ILE A 32 19.67 5.93 0.41
CA ILE A 32 19.00 4.93 1.23
C ILE A 32 19.93 3.73 1.46
N GLU A 33 20.05 3.30 2.71
CA GLU A 33 20.74 2.07 3.12
C GLU A 33 19.71 0.97 3.44
N GLY A 34 19.80 -0.17 2.74
CA GLY A 34 18.95 -1.35 2.98
C GLY A 34 19.67 -2.46 3.73
N SER A 35 19.11 -3.66 3.74
CA SER A 35 19.75 -4.90 4.20
C SER A 35 19.81 -5.94 3.08
N PHE A 36 20.49 -7.06 3.34
CA PHE A 36 20.36 -8.25 2.50
C PHE A 36 19.26 -9.19 3.05
N MET A 37 18.64 -9.95 2.15
CA MET A 37 17.76 -11.10 2.42
C MET A 37 18.10 -12.22 1.41
N GLN A 38 17.53 -13.41 1.57
CA GLN A 38 17.65 -14.51 0.59
C GLN A 38 16.29 -14.92 0.01
N SER A 39 16.29 -15.38 -1.24
CA SER A 39 15.14 -16.04 -1.87
C SER A 39 15.01 -17.51 -1.42
N LEU A 40 13.93 -18.18 -1.82
CA LEU A 40 13.74 -19.61 -1.56
C LEU A 40 14.86 -20.46 -2.19
N LEU A 41 15.34 -20.08 -3.39
CA LEU A 41 16.46 -20.72 -4.07
C LEU A 41 17.82 -20.05 -3.77
N GLY A 42 17.95 -19.36 -2.63
CA GLY A 42 19.25 -18.86 -2.12
C GLY A 42 19.84 -17.64 -2.85
N LYS A 43 19.07 -16.95 -3.71
CA LYS A 43 19.55 -15.72 -4.36
C LYS A 43 19.61 -14.59 -3.34
N SER A 44 20.67 -13.79 -3.38
CA SER A 44 20.76 -12.57 -2.58
C SER A 44 19.75 -11.51 -3.08
N ILE A 45 19.02 -10.94 -2.13
CA ILE A 45 18.01 -9.89 -2.33
C ILE A 45 18.49 -8.63 -1.63
N TYR A 46 18.55 -7.53 -2.37
CA TYR A 46 18.68 -6.18 -1.84
C TYR A 46 17.29 -5.76 -1.32
N ALA A 47 17.18 -5.56 0.00
CA ALA A 47 15.91 -5.30 0.70
C ALA A 47 15.94 -3.94 1.38
N PHE A 48 15.10 -3.01 0.93
CA PHE A 48 14.97 -1.68 1.52
C PHE A 48 13.59 -1.59 2.15
N ARG A 49 13.53 -1.73 3.47
CA ARG A 49 12.30 -1.84 4.27
C ARG A 49 12.06 -0.56 5.06
N GLY A 50 10.81 -0.20 5.31
CA GLY A 50 10.47 1.00 6.09
C GLY A 50 10.82 2.32 5.40
N ILE A 51 10.83 2.39 4.05
CA ILE A 51 11.03 3.66 3.33
C ILE A 51 9.76 4.50 3.44
N ARG A 52 9.88 5.73 3.96
CA ARG A 52 8.76 6.68 4.01
C ARG A 52 8.39 7.16 2.61
N TYR A 53 7.11 7.14 2.25
CA TYR A 53 6.61 7.75 1.00
C TYR A 53 5.75 9.01 1.21
N ALA A 54 5.26 9.24 2.43
CA ALA A 54 4.46 10.40 2.80
C ALA A 54 4.79 10.89 4.23
N LYS A 55 4.50 12.17 4.50
CA LYS A 55 4.61 12.74 5.86
C LYS A 55 3.68 11.98 6.83
N ALA A 56 4.11 11.85 8.09
CA ALA A 56 3.34 11.18 9.13
C ALA A 56 1.92 11.77 9.24
N PRO A 57 0.83 10.99 9.11
CA PRO A 57 -0.54 11.49 9.08
C PRO A 57 -1.10 11.76 10.49
N VAL A 58 -0.30 12.45 11.31
CA VAL A 58 -0.56 12.76 12.73
C VAL A 58 -0.89 14.24 12.91
N GLY A 59 -1.42 14.60 14.08
CA GLY A 59 -1.78 15.98 14.40
C GLY A 59 -2.69 16.60 13.34
N GLU A 60 -2.26 17.68 12.71
CA GLU A 60 -3.07 18.36 11.69
C GLU A 60 -3.25 17.58 10.38
N LEU A 61 -2.31 16.69 10.02
CA LEU A 61 -2.42 15.80 8.85
C LEU A 61 -3.34 14.60 9.10
N ARG A 62 -3.82 14.42 10.32
CA ARG A 62 -4.76 13.37 10.69
C ARG A 62 -6.13 13.64 10.05
N PHE A 63 -6.70 12.59 9.45
CA PHE A 63 -7.90 12.64 8.60
C PHE A 63 -7.79 13.48 7.31
N GLN A 64 -6.62 14.06 7.01
CA GLN A 64 -6.36 14.80 5.79
C GLN A 64 -5.71 13.91 4.70
N PRO A 65 -5.76 14.32 3.41
CA PRO A 65 -5.00 13.68 2.34
C PRO A 65 -3.51 13.56 2.67
N PRO A 66 -2.82 12.50 2.21
CA PRO A 66 -1.39 12.35 2.42
C PRO A 66 -0.60 13.45 1.69
N VAL A 67 0.36 14.04 2.39
CA VAL A 67 1.38 14.92 1.81
C VAL A 67 2.59 14.05 1.45
N PRO A 68 3.13 14.11 0.21
CA PRO A 68 4.35 13.40 -0.17
C PRO A 68 5.52 13.68 0.79
N VAL A 69 6.44 12.72 0.89
CA VAL A 69 7.69 12.91 1.63
C VAL A 69 8.58 13.95 0.92
N GLU A 70 9.30 14.75 1.70
CA GLU A 70 10.33 15.67 1.22
C GLU A 70 11.69 14.94 1.13
N ASN A 71 12.63 15.51 0.37
CA ASN A 71 14.00 15.01 0.31
C ASN A 71 14.66 15.01 1.70
N TRP A 72 15.44 13.99 1.99
CA TRP A 72 16.19 13.87 3.25
C TRP A 72 17.68 14.14 3.04
N SER A 73 18.32 14.75 4.04
CA SER A 73 19.77 14.95 4.10
C SER A 73 20.47 13.71 4.65
N GLY A 74 21.53 13.25 3.96
CA GLY A 74 22.29 12.07 4.37
C GLY A 74 21.62 10.75 3.96
N VAL A 75 21.93 9.68 4.69
CA VAL A 75 21.51 8.31 4.34
C VAL A 75 20.32 7.88 5.19
N TYR A 76 19.19 7.62 4.54
CA TYR A 76 17.99 7.07 5.19
C TYR A 76 18.20 5.59 5.51
N ASN A 77 18.01 5.19 6.77
CA ASN A 77 18.11 3.79 7.18
C ASN A 77 16.79 3.05 6.86
N ALA A 78 16.84 2.20 5.85
CA ALA A 78 15.78 1.30 5.41
C ALA A 78 16.15 -0.19 5.63
N THR A 79 16.84 -0.50 6.73
CA THR A 79 17.25 -1.89 7.04
C THR A 79 16.11 -2.75 7.59
N ASN A 80 15.03 -2.15 8.12
CA ASN A 80 13.98 -2.81 8.89
C ASN A 80 12.57 -2.33 8.52
N ASP A 81 11.55 -3.17 8.73
CA ASP A 81 10.16 -2.80 8.47
C ASP A 81 9.70 -1.64 9.37
N GLY A 82 8.94 -0.71 8.79
CA GLY A 82 8.23 0.32 9.54
C GLY A 82 7.05 -0.25 10.34
N PRO A 83 6.55 0.47 11.36
CA PRO A 83 5.39 0.05 12.14
C PRO A 83 4.13 -0.09 11.28
N MET A 84 3.23 -0.98 11.70
CA MET A 84 1.94 -1.19 11.03
C MET A 84 0.99 -0.03 11.32
N CYS A 85 0.02 0.23 10.44
CA CYS A 85 -1.05 1.19 10.75
C CYS A 85 -1.94 0.69 11.90
N PRO A 86 -2.63 1.59 12.64
CA PRO A 86 -3.37 1.22 13.85
C PRO A 86 -4.47 0.20 13.59
N GLN A 87 -4.47 -0.87 14.37
CA GLN A 87 -5.36 -2.03 14.22
C GLN A 87 -5.44 -2.84 15.53
N PRO A 88 -6.45 -3.70 15.72
CA PRO A 88 -6.71 -4.29 17.05
C PRO A 88 -5.61 -5.23 17.55
N PHE A 89 -5.10 -6.10 16.67
CA PHE A 89 -4.38 -7.31 17.09
C PHE A 89 -2.87 -7.32 16.78
N LEU A 90 -2.47 -6.86 15.60
CA LEU A 90 -1.05 -6.91 15.18
C LEU A 90 -0.26 -5.76 15.81
N ARG A 91 1.04 -5.98 16.05
CA ARG A 91 1.99 -5.02 16.65
C ARG A 91 3.37 -5.20 16.00
N PRO A 92 4.27 -4.19 16.05
CA PRO A 92 4.05 -2.82 16.54
C PRO A 92 3.12 -2.01 15.62
N ILE A 93 2.41 -1.04 16.18
CA ILE A 93 1.56 -0.09 15.44
C ILE A 93 1.99 1.35 15.70
N SER A 94 1.67 2.24 14.76
CA SER A 94 1.77 3.70 14.88
C SER A 94 0.79 4.35 13.92
N GLU A 95 0.33 5.58 14.21
CA GLU A 95 -0.32 6.41 13.19
C GLU A 95 0.67 6.88 12.11
N ASP A 96 1.94 7.05 12.48
CA ASP A 96 3.03 7.15 11.52
C ASP A 96 3.33 5.78 10.92
N CYS A 97 2.61 5.43 9.85
CA CYS A 97 2.71 4.11 9.20
C CYS A 97 2.88 4.17 7.67
N LEU A 98 3.04 5.36 7.07
CA LEU A 98 3.08 5.56 5.60
C LEU A 98 4.45 5.19 4.99
N TYR A 99 4.75 3.90 5.11
CA TYR A 99 5.98 3.24 4.71
C TYR A 99 5.74 2.23 3.58
N LEU A 100 6.79 2.00 2.79
CA LEU A 100 6.85 0.93 1.80
C LEU A 100 8.17 0.17 1.88
N ASN A 101 8.16 -1.04 1.35
CA ASN A 101 9.31 -1.92 1.25
C ASN A 101 9.61 -2.20 -0.24
N ILE A 102 10.88 -2.18 -0.65
CA ILE A 102 11.33 -2.45 -2.02
C ILE A 102 12.37 -3.58 -2.00
N TYR A 103 12.16 -4.59 -2.85
CA TYR A 103 13.01 -5.77 -2.94
C TYR A 103 13.44 -6.03 -4.39
N THR A 104 14.72 -6.30 -4.60
CA THR A 104 15.32 -6.50 -5.93
C THR A 104 16.54 -7.41 -5.85
N THR A 105 16.85 -8.18 -6.90
CA THR A 105 18.06 -9.03 -6.96
C THR A 105 19.27 -8.35 -7.62
N LYS A 106 19.15 -7.08 -8.04
CA LYS A 106 20.22 -6.30 -8.70
C LYS A 106 19.88 -4.81 -8.60
N LEU A 107 20.84 -3.93 -8.34
CA LEU A 107 20.60 -2.48 -8.32
C LEU A 107 20.82 -1.83 -9.69
N SER A 108 20.37 -0.57 -9.84
CA SER A 108 20.85 0.28 -10.92
C SER A 108 22.29 0.74 -10.63
N SER A 109 23.02 1.11 -11.68
CA SER A 109 24.38 1.63 -11.61
C SER A 109 24.55 2.76 -12.62
N SER A 110 25.59 3.59 -12.48
CA SER A 110 25.88 4.72 -13.39
C SER A 110 26.05 4.33 -14.86
N ARG A 111 26.32 3.04 -15.15
CA ARG A 111 26.51 2.51 -16.51
C ARG A 111 25.40 1.56 -16.98
N TYR A 112 24.48 1.16 -16.10
CA TYR A 112 23.46 0.15 -16.41
C TYR A 112 22.27 0.20 -15.45
N ASN A 113 21.06 0.33 -16.00
CA ASN A 113 19.81 0.13 -15.27
C ASN A 113 19.15 -1.19 -15.73
N PRO A 114 18.86 -2.15 -14.82
CA PRO A 114 18.21 -3.42 -15.16
C PRO A 114 16.79 -3.34 -15.75
N LYS A 115 16.06 -2.22 -15.57
CA LYS A 115 14.69 -1.98 -16.10
C LYS A 115 13.74 -3.20 -15.99
N ARG A 116 13.65 -3.82 -14.81
CA ARG A 116 12.77 -4.99 -14.61
C ARG A 116 11.31 -4.62 -14.35
N PRO A 117 10.35 -5.53 -14.64
CA PRO A 117 8.96 -5.37 -14.24
C PRO A 117 8.84 -5.06 -12.74
N VAL A 118 7.95 -4.12 -12.40
CA VAL A 118 7.71 -3.69 -11.02
C VAL A 118 6.37 -4.24 -10.56
N LEU A 119 6.37 -5.11 -9.55
CA LEU A 119 5.17 -5.66 -8.94
C LEU A 119 4.81 -4.83 -7.72
N PHE A 120 3.73 -4.05 -7.80
CA PHE A 120 3.26 -3.18 -6.72
C PHE A 120 2.11 -3.86 -5.97
N PHE A 121 2.40 -4.40 -4.79
CA PHE A 121 1.47 -5.22 -4.01
C PHE A 121 0.74 -4.41 -2.94
N ILE A 122 -0.58 -4.39 -3.04
CA ILE A 122 -1.51 -3.80 -2.06
C ILE A 122 -2.06 -4.90 -1.16
N HIS A 123 -1.77 -4.84 0.13
CA HIS A 123 -2.07 -5.92 1.07
C HIS A 123 -3.58 -6.10 1.32
N PRO A 124 -4.03 -7.34 1.66
CA PRO A 124 -5.42 -7.66 2.04
C PRO A 124 -5.76 -7.14 3.45
N GLY A 125 -6.81 -7.68 4.08
CA GLY A 125 -7.16 -7.36 5.47
C GLY A 125 -8.35 -6.41 5.63
N GLY A 126 -9.30 -6.42 4.68
CA GLY A 126 -10.57 -5.70 4.78
C GLY A 126 -10.47 -4.16 4.87
N PHE A 127 -9.27 -3.60 4.62
CA PHE A 127 -8.87 -2.24 4.98
C PHE A 127 -9.02 -1.93 6.49
N PHE A 128 -8.73 -2.89 7.38
CA PHE A 128 -8.72 -2.69 8.84
C PHE A 128 -7.70 -3.53 9.63
N LEU A 129 -7.01 -4.47 8.97
CA LEU A 129 -5.87 -5.21 9.54
C LEU A 129 -4.76 -5.39 8.51
N MET A 130 -3.69 -6.07 8.93
CA MET A 130 -2.51 -6.42 8.12
C MET A 130 -1.58 -5.22 7.87
N SER A 131 -0.49 -5.47 7.15
CA SER A 131 0.56 -4.49 6.81
C SER A 131 1.38 -5.02 5.62
N SER A 132 2.39 -4.25 5.18
CA SER A 132 3.36 -4.67 4.17
C SER A 132 4.58 -5.44 4.69
N ALA A 133 4.58 -5.77 5.99
CA ALA A 133 5.77 -6.25 6.71
C ALA A 133 6.38 -7.53 6.10
N SER A 134 7.72 -7.61 6.07
CA SER A 134 8.48 -8.63 5.33
C SER A 134 8.33 -10.07 5.84
N ASN A 135 7.64 -10.27 6.96
CA ASN A 135 7.27 -11.58 7.51
C ASN A 135 5.88 -12.07 7.04
N TRP A 136 5.00 -11.17 6.57
CA TRP A 136 3.69 -11.52 5.99
C TRP A 136 3.73 -11.55 4.46
N PHE A 137 4.34 -10.53 3.85
CA PHE A 137 4.46 -10.40 2.38
C PHE A 137 5.91 -10.17 1.98
N GLY A 138 6.78 -11.08 2.45
CA GLY A 138 8.19 -11.06 2.14
C GLY A 138 8.52 -11.43 0.69
N PRO A 139 9.75 -11.15 0.23
CA PRO A 139 10.16 -11.33 -1.16
C PRO A 139 10.56 -12.76 -1.53
N GLN A 140 10.65 -13.68 -0.57
CA GLN A 140 11.44 -14.92 -0.66
C GLN A 140 11.07 -15.77 -1.89
N TYR A 141 9.78 -15.98 -2.13
CA TYR A 141 9.28 -16.79 -3.25
C TYR A 141 9.28 -16.04 -4.59
N LEU A 142 9.13 -14.71 -4.57
CA LEU A 142 8.92 -13.88 -5.75
C LEU A 142 10.23 -13.44 -6.40
N LEU A 143 11.27 -13.17 -5.60
CA LEU A 143 12.56 -12.66 -6.08
C LEU A 143 13.47 -13.74 -6.67
N ASP A 144 13.00 -15.00 -6.72
CA ASP A 144 13.52 -15.99 -7.65
C ASP A 144 13.18 -15.69 -9.11
N ARG A 145 12.22 -14.79 -9.39
CA ARG A 145 11.97 -14.20 -10.71
C ARG A 145 12.67 -12.85 -10.86
N ASN A 146 12.89 -12.44 -12.10
CA ASN A 146 13.60 -11.20 -12.46
C ASN A 146 12.67 -9.97 -12.38
N ILE A 147 12.13 -9.68 -11.20
CA ILE A 147 11.25 -8.53 -10.93
C ILE A 147 11.81 -7.60 -9.84
N VAL A 148 11.17 -6.45 -9.65
CA VAL A 148 11.27 -5.64 -8.43
C VAL A 148 9.92 -5.70 -7.72
N LEU A 149 9.90 -6.13 -6.46
CA LEU A 149 8.69 -6.15 -5.63
C LEU A 149 8.63 -4.88 -4.78
N VAL A 150 7.46 -4.24 -4.75
CA VAL A 150 7.13 -3.18 -3.80
C VAL A 150 5.93 -3.60 -2.97
N THR A 151 6.02 -3.55 -1.64
CA THR A 151 4.87 -3.76 -0.74
C THR A 151 4.61 -2.48 0.06
N ILE A 152 3.33 -2.11 0.24
CA ILE A 152 2.96 -0.79 0.81
C ILE A 152 2.04 -0.89 2.02
N ASN A 153 2.33 -0.17 3.11
CA ASN A 153 1.31 0.18 4.11
C ASN A 153 0.43 1.31 3.56
N TYR A 154 -0.82 1.40 4.01
CA TYR A 154 -1.75 2.51 3.74
C TYR A 154 -2.70 2.69 4.94
N ARG A 155 -3.23 3.90 5.19
CA ARG A 155 -4.08 4.11 6.39
C ARG A 155 -5.28 3.20 6.42
N LEU A 156 -5.31 2.36 7.45
CA LEU A 156 -6.39 1.43 7.69
C LEU A 156 -7.59 2.11 8.34
N GLY A 157 -8.73 1.46 8.21
CA GLY A 157 -9.82 1.68 9.10
C GLY A 157 -9.55 1.10 10.48
N SER A 158 -9.95 1.84 11.52
CA SER A 158 -10.17 1.26 12.84
C SER A 158 -10.94 -0.06 12.77
N LEU A 159 -10.52 -1.02 13.58
CA LEU A 159 -11.44 -1.90 14.31
C LEU A 159 -11.17 -1.71 15.80
N GLY A 160 -12.17 -2.08 16.61
CA GLY A 160 -12.03 -2.18 18.06
C GLY A 160 -11.78 -3.61 18.51
N LYS A 161 -11.30 -3.75 19.74
CA LYS A 161 -11.12 -5.01 20.47
C LYS A 161 -12.37 -5.87 20.42
N TYR A 162 -12.28 -7.01 19.72
CA TYR A 162 -13.35 -8.00 19.68
C TYR A 162 -13.52 -8.66 21.05
N LEU A 163 -14.70 -8.51 21.64
CA LEU A 163 -15.20 -9.41 22.69
C LEU A 163 -16.40 -10.19 22.14
N ASN A 164 -16.15 -11.47 21.89
CA ASN A 164 -17.08 -12.60 21.85
C ASN A 164 -18.38 -12.50 20.99
N ARG A 165 -18.50 -13.50 20.10
CA ARG A 165 -19.68 -13.92 19.31
C ARG A 165 -20.06 -13.08 18.07
N LEU A 166 -20.14 -13.83 16.96
CA LEU A 166 -20.75 -13.58 15.63
C LEU A 166 -19.82 -13.10 14.48
N PRO A 167 -19.87 -13.76 13.30
CA PRO A 167 -18.89 -13.59 12.21
C PRO A 167 -19.24 -12.53 11.15
N TYR A 168 -20.25 -11.69 11.37
CA TYR A 168 -20.68 -10.67 10.41
C TYR A 168 -20.69 -9.28 11.06
N ILE A 169 -19.57 -8.54 10.96
CA ILE A 169 -19.48 -7.14 11.38
C ILE A 169 -19.26 -6.24 10.15
N LEU A 170 -20.06 -5.17 10.07
CA LEU A 170 -20.04 -4.19 8.99
C LEU A 170 -18.84 -3.26 9.13
N TYR A 171 -18.05 -3.12 8.07
CA TYR A 171 -16.82 -2.32 8.04
C TYR A 171 -17.10 -0.82 8.27
N ARG A 172 -16.36 -0.21 9.20
CA ARG A 172 -16.33 1.25 9.45
C ARG A 172 -14.88 1.62 9.75
N ARG A 173 -14.37 2.74 9.25
CA ARG A 173 -12.93 2.88 8.97
C ARG A 173 -12.37 4.30 9.13
N VAL A 174 -11.50 4.55 10.12
CA VAL A 174 -10.75 5.82 10.30
C VAL A 174 -10.00 6.30 9.05
N GLY A 175 -9.19 5.47 8.39
CA GLY A 175 -8.50 5.83 7.13
C GLY A 175 -9.43 6.19 5.96
N PHE A 176 -10.74 6.03 6.14
CA PHE A 176 -11.79 6.33 5.16
C PHE A 176 -12.88 7.23 5.76
N MET A 177 -12.71 7.72 7.00
CA MET A 177 -13.70 8.55 7.67
C MET A 177 -13.91 9.85 6.89
N SER A 178 -15.17 10.24 6.74
CA SER A 178 -15.56 11.38 5.90
C SER A 178 -16.66 12.18 6.56
N THR A 179 -16.49 13.50 6.60
CA THR A 179 -17.55 14.49 6.85
C THR A 179 -18.27 14.87 5.56
N GLY A 180 -17.66 14.58 4.39
CA GLY A 180 -18.12 15.03 3.08
C GLY A 180 -17.58 16.41 2.67
N ASP A 181 -16.64 16.97 3.43
CA ASP A 181 -16.09 18.31 3.23
C ASP A 181 -14.57 18.37 3.47
N LYS A 182 -14.01 19.58 3.53
CA LYS A 182 -12.58 19.84 3.71
C LYS A 182 -11.99 19.28 5.02
N TRP A 183 -12.79 19.04 6.06
CA TRP A 183 -12.28 18.62 7.37
C TRP A 183 -11.92 17.14 7.41
N ALA A 184 -12.71 16.31 6.74
CA ALA A 184 -12.37 14.93 6.42
C ALA A 184 -12.96 14.55 5.04
N PRO A 185 -12.16 14.69 3.95
CA PRO A 185 -12.63 14.40 2.59
C PRO A 185 -12.65 12.90 2.24
N GLY A 186 -12.54 11.99 3.23
CA GLY A 186 -12.63 10.55 3.04
C GLY A 186 -11.53 9.90 2.20
N ASN A 187 -11.62 8.58 2.04
CA ASN A 187 -10.80 7.76 1.14
C ASN A 187 -9.27 7.96 1.27
N ASN A 188 -8.78 8.38 2.44
CA ASN A 188 -7.38 8.70 2.63
C ASN A 188 -6.47 7.48 2.46
N GLY A 189 -6.89 6.29 2.90
CA GLY A 189 -6.18 5.04 2.63
C GLY A 189 -6.02 4.70 1.14
N LEU A 190 -6.91 5.19 0.26
CA LEU A 190 -6.74 5.06 -1.21
C LEU A 190 -5.83 6.16 -1.77
N LYS A 191 -5.93 7.38 -1.23
CA LYS A 191 -5.02 8.49 -1.59
C LYS A 191 -3.58 8.16 -1.18
N ASP A 192 -3.38 7.44 -0.08
CA ASP A 192 -2.08 6.92 0.38
C ASP A 192 -1.47 6.00 -0.68
N GLN A 193 -2.26 5.05 -1.20
CA GLN A 193 -1.87 4.16 -2.30
C GLN A 193 -1.50 4.94 -3.58
N VAL A 194 -2.21 6.04 -3.89
CA VAL A 194 -1.84 6.94 -5.01
C VAL A 194 -0.48 7.63 -4.78
N ILE A 195 -0.18 8.11 -3.57
CA ILE A 195 1.13 8.72 -3.29
C ILE A 195 2.25 7.68 -3.31
N ALA A 196 2.01 6.46 -2.81
CA ALA A 196 2.96 5.36 -2.94
C ALA A 196 3.22 4.96 -4.41
N LEU A 197 2.18 4.98 -5.27
CA LEU A 197 2.33 4.80 -6.72
C LEU A 197 3.13 5.95 -7.36
N LYS A 198 2.91 7.20 -6.97
CA LYS A 198 3.71 8.36 -7.42
C LYS A 198 5.17 8.23 -6.98
N PHE A 199 5.44 7.81 -5.74
CA PHE A 199 6.78 7.51 -5.23
C PHE A 199 7.48 6.47 -6.11
N VAL A 200 6.79 5.38 -6.45
CA VAL A 200 7.34 4.31 -7.31
C VAL A 200 7.62 4.82 -8.72
N LYS A 201 6.68 5.55 -9.35
CA LYS A 201 6.86 6.12 -10.69
C LYS A 201 8.08 7.07 -10.77
N HIS A 202 8.42 7.75 -9.67
CA HIS A 202 9.58 8.65 -9.60
C HIS A 202 10.89 7.96 -9.20
N ASN A 203 10.88 7.03 -8.24
CA ASN A 203 12.11 6.52 -7.60
C ASN A 203 12.52 5.10 -8.02
N ILE A 204 11.62 4.27 -8.59
CA ILE A 204 11.89 2.82 -8.77
C ILE A 204 13.04 2.52 -9.75
N ALA A 205 13.38 3.49 -10.62
CA ALA A 205 14.51 3.41 -11.52
C ALA A 205 15.84 3.18 -10.77
N SER A 206 16.06 3.79 -9.61
CA SER A 206 17.29 3.60 -8.81
C SER A 206 17.44 2.16 -8.31
N PHE A 207 16.33 1.50 -7.99
CA PHE A 207 16.27 0.10 -7.53
C PHE A 207 16.35 -0.90 -8.70
N GLY A 208 16.51 -0.41 -9.94
CA GLY A 208 16.63 -1.22 -11.16
C GLY A 208 15.31 -1.82 -11.65
N GLY A 209 14.18 -1.18 -11.32
CA GLY A 209 12.87 -1.44 -11.92
C GLY A 209 12.55 -0.43 -13.02
N ASP A 210 11.68 -0.77 -13.96
CA ASP A 210 11.20 0.15 -14.99
C ASP A 210 9.93 0.89 -14.52
N PRO A 211 9.95 2.23 -14.36
CA PRO A 211 8.75 2.99 -14.03
C PRO A 211 7.65 2.91 -15.10
N ASN A 212 7.95 2.45 -16.32
CA ASN A 212 7.01 2.22 -17.41
C ASN A 212 6.55 0.75 -17.53
N LEU A 213 6.92 -0.11 -16.56
CA LEU A 213 6.50 -1.52 -16.52
C LEU A 213 5.97 -1.93 -15.12
N VAL A 214 5.25 -1.01 -14.48
CA VAL A 214 4.56 -1.21 -13.19
C VAL A 214 3.25 -1.98 -13.39
N THR A 215 3.10 -3.09 -12.67
CA THR A 215 1.88 -3.90 -12.53
C THR A 215 1.37 -3.78 -11.09
N ILE A 216 0.12 -3.36 -10.90
CA ILE A 216 -0.52 -3.36 -9.57
C ILE A 216 -1.16 -4.70 -9.28
N VAL A 217 -1.01 -5.22 -8.06
CA VAL A 217 -1.52 -6.50 -7.61
C VAL A 217 -2.17 -6.35 -6.24
N GLY A 218 -3.29 -7.02 -6.01
CA GLY A 218 -3.89 -7.03 -4.68
C GLY A 218 -4.92 -8.15 -4.49
N TYR A 219 -4.97 -8.66 -3.26
CA TYR A 219 -5.87 -9.73 -2.83
C TYR A 219 -6.98 -9.17 -1.92
N SER A 220 -8.23 -9.63 -2.10
CA SER A 220 -9.38 -9.18 -1.28
C SER A 220 -9.51 -7.64 -1.27
N ALA A 221 -9.31 -6.97 -0.13
CA ALA A 221 -9.24 -5.51 -0.02
C ALA A 221 -8.20 -4.85 -0.95
N GLY A 222 -7.05 -5.51 -1.18
CA GLY A 222 -6.08 -5.10 -2.19
C GLY A 222 -6.65 -5.22 -3.60
N GLY A 223 -7.48 -6.24 -3.88
CA GLY A 223 -8.17 -6.41 -5.16
C GLY A 223 -9.21 -5.32 -5.41
N ILE A 224 -9.96 -4.91 -4.37
CA ILE A 224 -10.83 -3.73 -4.41
C ILE A 224 -10.02 -2.46 -4.68
N SER A 225 -8.84 -2.33 -4.07
CA SER A 225 -7.92 -1.20 -4.31
C SER A 225 -7.46 -1.16 -5.77
N VAL A 226 -7.02 -2.29 -6.33
CA VAL A 226 -6.64 -2.43 -7.75
C VAL A 226 -7.81 -2.05 -8.67
N ALA A 227 -9.01 -2.57 -8.42
CA ALA A 227 -10.21 -2.25 -9.19
C ALA A 227 -10.61 -0.75 -9.08
N THR A 228 -10.31 -0.11 -7.94
CA THR A 228 -10.53 1.33 -7.74
C THR A 228 -9.49 2.17 -8.48
N HIS A 229 -8.22 1.75 -8.50
CA HIS A 229 -7.17 2.43 -9.27
C HIS A 229 -7.39 2.36 -10.78
N LEU A 230 -8.00 1.30 -11.30
CA LEU A 230 -8.37 1.16 -12.73
C LEU A 230 -9.41 2.19 -13.19
N VAL A 231 -10.25 2.71 -12.31
CA VAL A 231 -11.27 3.73 -12.64
C VAL A 231 -10.94 5.12 -12.10
N SER A 232 -9.91 5.26 -11.26
CA SER A 232 -9.56 6.52 -10.60
C SER A 232 -8.72 7.43 -11.51
N PRO A 233 -9.19 8.65 -11.85
CA PRO A 233 -8.43 9.58 -12.68
C PRO A 233 -7.11 10.01 -12.03
N MET A 234 -7.03 9.99 -10.69
CA MET A 234 -5.79 10.22 -9.95
C MET A 234 -4.70 9.17 -10.25
N SER A 235 -5.08 8.00 -10.77
CA SER A 235 -4.20 6.85 -11.00
C SER A 235 -4.00 6.54 -12.49
N THR A 236 -5.02 6.72 -13.32
CA THR A 236 -4.98 6.48 -14.77
C THR A 236 -4.41 7.66 -15.57
N GLY A 237 -4.40 8.88 -15.01
CA GLY A 237 -3.90 10.08 -15.69
C GLY A 237 -4.93 10.78 -16.59
N ASN A 238 -6.13 10.19 -16.76
CA ASN A 238 -7.23 10.78 -17.52
C ASN A 238 -7.80 12.00 -16.79
N LEU A 239 -7.42 13.21 -17.22
CA LEU A 239 -7.77 14.47 -16.54
C LEU A 239 -8.23 15.56 -17.51
N GLU A 240 -9.54 15.64 -17.75
CA GLU A 240 -10.17 16.89 -18.22
C GLU A 240 -10.40 17.89 -17.08
N ARG A 241 -10.57 17.41 -15.83
CA ARG A 241 -10.89 18.24 -14.64
C ARG A 241 -10.31 17.68 -13.34
N VAL A 242 -9.05 18.00 -13.06
CA VAL A 242 -8.55 18.20 -11.67
C VAL A 242 -7.82 19.53 -11.66
N GLU A 243 -8.42 20.50 -10.98
CA GLU A 243 -7.76 21.78 -10.66
C GLU A 243 -6.80 21.58 -9.49
N GLN A 244 -5.79 22.46 -9.43
CA GLN A 244 -4.71 22.55 -8.44
C GLN A 244 -3.64 21.43 -8.37
N GLU A 245 -2.39 21.91 -8.47
CA GLU A 245 -1.15 21.43 -7.82
C GLU A 245 -0.51 20.08 -8.15
N ASN A 246 -1.22 19.05 -8.63
CA ASN A 246 -0.65 17.69 -8.66
C ASN A 246 -0.84 16.89 -9.97
N LYS A 247 -0.45 17.49 -11.10
CA LYS A 247 -0.44 16.87 -12.45
C LYS A 247 0.13 15.44 -12.42
N CYS A 248 -0.72 14.44 -12.65
CA CYS A 248 -0.28 13.08 -12.94
C CYS A 248 0.32 13.00 -14.35
N SER A 249 1.15 11.99 -14.61
CA SER A 249 1.63 11.72 -15.97
C SER A 249 0.45 11.38 -16.89
N PRO A 250 0.41 11.87 -18.15
CA PRO A 250 -0.59 11.46 -19.13
C PRO A 250 -0.50 9.96 -19.51
N LEU A 251 0.54 9.26 -19.05
CA LEU A 251 0.72 7.80 -19.19
C LEU A 251 0.25 7.01 -17.96
N GLY A 252 -0.42 7.66 -17.00
CA GLY A 252 -0.87 7.04 -15.75
C GLY A 252 0.27 6.64 -14.80
N LEU A 253 -0.09 5.97 -13.70
CA LEU A 253 0.85 5.49 -12.68
C LEU A 253 1.22 4.00 -12.81
N PHE A 254 0.44 3.21 -13.56
CA PHE A 254 0.64 1.78 -13.76
C PHE A 254 0.09 1.32 -15.13
N HIS A 255 0.43 0.09 -15.55
CA HIS A 255 0.30 -0.37 -16.94
C HIS A 255 -0.43 -1.73 -17.05
N ARG A 256 -0.46 -2.51 -15.97
CA ARG A 256 -1.21 -3.78 -15.84
C ARG A 256 -1.79 -3.90 -14.44
N ALA A 257 -2.83 -4.73 -14.30
CA ALA A 257 -3.55 -4.93 -13.05
C ALA A 257 -3.91 -6.41 -12.82
N ILE A 258 -3.67 -6.91 -11.61
CA ILE A 258 -4.08 -8.25 -11.16
C ILE A 258 -4.96 -8.11 -9.92
N GLY A 259 -6.26 -8.39 -10.07
CA GLY A 259 -7.24 -8.40 -8.98
C GLY A 259 -7.56 -9.83 -8.55
N MET A 260 -7.18 -10.21 -7.32
CA MET A 260 -7.36 -11.58 -6.81
C MET A 260 -8.51 -11.65 -5.79
N SER A 261 -9.49 -12.52 -6.07
CA SER A 261 -10.65 -12.80 -5.19
C SER A 261 -11.44 -11.55 -4.75
N CYS A 262 -11.58 -10.57 -5.63
CA CYS A 262 -12.49 -9.44 -5.43
C CYS A 262 -12.90 -8.74 -6.73
N SER A 263 -14.09 -8.12 -6.70
CA SER A 263 -14.62 -7.27 -7.77
C SER A 263 -15.15 -5.97 -7.18
N SER A 264 -15.02 -4.87 -7.91
CA SER A 264 -15.64 -3.58 -7.57
C SER A 264 -17.16 -3.54 -7.80
N PHE A 265 -17.73 -4.54 -8.48
CA PHE A 265 -19.13 -4.53 -8.91
C PHE A 265 -20.05 -5.36 -7.99
N ASN A 266 -21.23 -4.78 -7.72
CA ASN A 266 -22.46 -5.39 -7.19
C ASN A 266 -22.44 -6.16 -5.85
N GLN A 267 -21.31 -6.38 -5.16
CA GLN A 267 -21.34 -7.12 -3.88
C GLN A 267 -21.98 -6.34 -2.71
N TRP A 268 -21.86 -5.00 -2.67
CA TRP A 268 -22.36 -4.19 -1.55
C TRP A 268 -22.95 -2.85 -2.03
N PRO A 269 -24.20 -2.50 -1.67
CA PRO A 269 -24.82 -1.25 -2.11
C PRO A 269 -24.23 -0.05 -1.37
N MET A 270 -23.80 0.97 -2.12
CA MET A 270 -23.33 2.22 -1.53
C MET A 270 -24.48 3.06 -0.95
N GLY A 271 -24.19 4.02 -0.04
CA GLY A 271 -25.20 4.84 0.62
C GLY A 271 -24.70 6.08 1.39
N ASN A 272 -25.54 7.11 1.43
CA ASN A 272 -25.07 8.49 1.30
C ASN A 272 -24.94 9.25 2.63
N HIS A 273 -24.60 8.61 3.75
CA HIS A 273 -24.71 9.21 5.10
C HIS A 273 -23.39 9.24 5.88
N GLN A 274 -22.29 9.68 5.26
CA GLN A 274 -20.96 9.67 5.92
C GLN A 274 -20.89 10.56 7.16
N PHE A 275 -21.45 11.77 7.08
CA PHE A 275 -21.53 12.70 8.20
C PHE A 275 -22.18 12.06 9.44
N ASN A 276 -23.31 11.36 9.29
CA ASN A 276 -23.98 10.64 10.37
C ASN A 276 -23.10 9.56 11.02
N LEU A 277 -22.13 9.00 10.29
CA LEU A 277 -21.16 8.04 10.84
C LEU A 277 -20.07 8.76 11.63
N ALA A 278 -19.60 9.93 11.16
CA ALA A 278 -18.65 10.78 11.86
C ALA A 278 -19.26 11.38 13.14
N GLN A 279 -20.53 11.80 13.12
CA GLN A 279 -21.28 12.19 14.30
C GLN A 279 -21.38 11.05 15.33
N LYS A 280 -21.76 9.83 14.90
CA LYS A 280 -21.79 8.67 15.80
C LYS A 280 -20.38 8.30 16.29
N GLN A 281 -19.33 8.54 15.50
CA GLN A 281 -17.93 8.37 15.94
C GLN A 281 -17.56 9.34 17.06
N ALA A 282 -17.92 10.63 16.90
CA ALA A 282 -17.67 11.65 17.89
C ALA A 282 -18.38 11.34 19.21
N ARG A 283 -19.69 11.09 19.17
CA ARG A 283 -20.49 10.72 20.37
C ARG A 283 -19.92 9.52 21.12
N LEU A 284 -19.40 8.51 20.42
CA LEU A 284 -18.84 7.29 21.04
C LEU A 284 -17.47 7.47 21.71
N VAL A 285 -16.78 8.60 21.52
CA VAL A 285 -15.53 8.94 22.23
C VAL A 285 -15.65 10.21 23.09
N GLY A 286 -16.87 10.73 23.28
CA GLY A 286 -17.13 11.94 24.07
C GLY A 286 -16.79 13.26 23.35
N CYS A 287 -16.82 13.27 22.02
CA CYS A 287 -16.63 14.46 21.20
C CYS A 287 -17.96 15.07 20.72
N SER A 288 -17.98 16.40 20.52
CA SER A 288 -19.10 17.14 19.94
C SER A 288 -19.40 16.68 18.52
N ASP A 289 -20.67 16.62 18.16
CA ASP A 289 -21.17 16.09 16.88
C ASP A 289 -22.04 17.08 16.09
N ASP A 290 -21.92 18.37 16.44
CA ASP A 290 -22.67 19.49 15.87
C ASP A 290 -22.21 19.88 14.46
N THR A 291 -20.89 19.97 14.25
CA THR A 291 -20.28 20.44 12.99
C THR A 291 -19.07 19.59 12.61
N SER A 292 -18.79 19.47 11.31
CA SER A 292 -17.62 18.77 10.79
C SER A 292 -16.30 19.25 11.41
N GLU A 293 -16.19 20.57 11.66
CA GLU A 293 -15.00 21.15 12.27
C GLU A 293 -14.85 20.71 13.73
N ASN A 294 -15.89 20.82 14.55
CA ASN A 294 -15.84 20.43 15.96
C ASN A 294 -15.64 18.91 16.12
N ILE A 295 -16.29 18.10 15.27
CA ILE A 295 -16.06 16.64 15.15
C ILE A 295 -14.58 16.36 14.91
N ILE A 296 -13.99 16.92 13.86
CA ILE A 296 -12.61 16.59 13.46
C ILE A 296 -11.58 17.19 14.42
N ARG A 297 -11.81 18.40 14.93
CA ARG A 297 -10.93 19.04 15.93
C ARG A 297 -10.86 18.22 17.22
N CYS A 298 -11.99 17.67 17.69
CA CYS A 298 -12.00 16.81 18.86
C CYS A 298 -11.48 15.39 18.56
N LEU A 299 -11.86 14.77 17.43
CA LEU A 299 -11.33 13.46 17.05
C LEU A 299 -9.80 13.49 16.85
N LYS A 300 -9.21 14.64 16.47
CA LYS A 300 -7.75 14.82 16.42
C LYS A 300 -7.06 14.64 17.77
N THR A 301 -7.71 14.93 18.91
CA THR A 301 -7.10 14.81 20.26
C THR A 301 -7.24 13.43 20.89
N LYS A 302 -7.88 12.47 20.21
CA LYS A 302 -8.18 11.12 20.73
C LYS A 302 -7.14 10.11 20.28
N SER A 303 -6.75 9.13 21.10
CA SER A 303 -5.79 8.11 20.65
C SER A 303 -6.35 7.26 19.50
N ALA A 304 -5.48 6.62 18.72
CA ALA A 304 -5.93 5.71 17.66
C ALA A 304 -6.70 4.52 18.25
N GLU A 305 -6.33 4.11 19.46
CA GLU A 305 -6.94 3.09 20.29
C GLU A 305 -8.33 3.52 20.79
N GLU A 306 -8.53 4.76 21.28
CA GLU A 306 -9.85 5.27 21.69
C GLU A 306 -10.85 5.21 20.52
N ILE A 307 -10.44 5.71 19.35
CA ILE A 307 -11.30 5.70 18.16
C ILE A 307 -11.49 4.24 17.67
N GLY A 308 -10.45 3.41 17.76
CA GLY A 308 -10.50 1.96 17.55
C GLY A 308 -11.57 1.26 18.38
N ASP A 309 -11.37 1.18 19.69
CA ASP A 309 -12.16 0.39 20.63
C ASP A 309 -13.60 0.89 20.77
N SER A 310 -13.86 2.17 20.48
CA SER A 310 -15.23 2.71 20.38
C SER A 310 -16.14 1.97 19.37
N LEU A 311 -15.57 1.20 18.43
CA LEU A 311 -16.32 0.60 17.32
C LEU A 311 -17.41 -0.38 17.75
N GLY A 312 -17.31 -0.97 18.95
CA GLY A 312 -18.37 -1.79 19.53
C GLY A 312 -19.72 -1.06 19.64
N GLY A 313 -19.70 0.25 19.86
CA GLY A 313 -20.90 1.09 19.95
C GLY A 313 -21.61 1.35 18.62
N PHE A 314 -21.02 0.97 17.48
CA PHE A 314 -21.67 1.11 16.17
C PHE A 314 -22.63 -0.02 15.80
N LYS A 315 -22.75 -1.05 16.64
CA LYS A 315 -23.85 -2.02 16.56
C LYS A 315 -25.19 -1.25 16.47
N VAL A 316 -26.08 -1.76 15.62
CA VAL A 316 -27.43 -1.21 15.38
C VAL A 316 -28.43 -2.23 15.91
N ASN A 317 -29.39 -1.77 16.71
CA ASN A 317 -30.51 -2.61 17.13
C ASN A 317 -31.43 -2.85 15.92
N ASN A 318 -31.51 -4.10 15.48
CA ASN A 318 -32.42 -4.71 14.49
C ASN A 318 -32.52 -4.15 13.06
N ASP A 319 -32.35 -2.85 12.80
CA ASP A 319 -32.55 -2.33 11.43
C ASP A 319 -31.41 -2.70 10.47
N ARG A 320 -31.68 -3.68 9.60
CA ARG A 320 -30.77 -4.14 8.56
C ARG A 320 -30.92 -3.32 7.27
N ARG A 321 -29.76 -2.89 6.74
CA ARG A 321 -29.44 -2.43 5.35
C ARG A 321 -29.21 -0.92 5.20
N ARG A 322 -28.28 -0.58 4.28
CA ARG A 322 -27.78 0.78 3.94
C ARG A 322 -26.90 1.31 5.11
N LEU A 323 -25.79 2.05 4.99
CA LEU A 323 -25.27 3.03 4.01
C LEU A 323 -23.71 3.13 4.07
N ILE A 324 -22.99 3.39 2.95
CA ILE A 324 -21.60 3.96 2.82
C ILE A 324 -21.30 4.18 1.31
N ALA A 325 -20.86 5.28 0.69
CA ALA A 325 -20.51 6.64 1.12
C ALA A 325 -21.17 7.73 0.22
N ALA A 326 -20.61 8.95 0.12
CA ALA A 326 -21.23 10.14 -0.51
C ALA A 326 -20.44 10.72 -1.72
N ASP A 327 -20.95 11.83 -2.28
CA ASP A 327 -20.69 12.41 -3.62
C ASP A 327 -19.21 12.64 -4.02
N SER A 328 -18.91 12.36 -5.30
CA SER A 328 -17.80 12.96 -6.06
C SER A 328 -18.11 13.05 -7.57
N SER A 329 -19.40 12.99 -7.94
CA SER A 329 -19.87 13.01 -9.33
C SER A 329 -21.38 13.33 -9.43
N ARG A 330 -21.72 14.61 -9.33
CA ARG A 330 -22.82 15.23 -10.11
C ARG A 330 -22.14 16.04 -11.23
N PRO A 331 -22.66 16.02 -12.47
CA PRO A 331 -24.06 16.26 -12.78
C PRO A 331 -24.92 15.04 -13.16
N SER A 332 -26.23 15.22 -12.98
CA SER A 332 -27.37 14.57 -13.67
C SER A 332 -27.23 13.15 -14.26
N HIS A 333 -28.00 12.22 -13.69
CA HIS A 333 -28.59 11.03 -14.31
C HIS A 333 -28.10 10.61 -15.72
N ARG A 334 -27.31 9.53 -15.80
CA ARG A 334 -27.43 8.54 -16.88
C ARG A 334 -27.03 7.14 -16.41
N ARG A 335 -27.86 6.15 -16.74
CA ARG A 335 -27.69 4.74 -16.35
C ARG A 335 -26.83 4.00 -17.38
N VAL A 336 -25.58 4.44 -17.55
CA VAL A 336 -24.66 3.95 -18.59
C VAL A 336 -23.24 3.75 -18.04
N ILE A 337 -22.97 2.55 -17.52
CA ILE A 337 -21.59 2.06 -17.26
C ILE A 337 -21.46 0.66 -17.89
N SER A 338 -21.86 0.57 -19.15
CA SER A 338 -21.80 -0.65 -19.97
C SER A 338 -21.78 -0.30 -21.47
N SER A 339 -20.96 0.69 -21.84
CA SER A 339 -20.51 0.88 -23.22
C SER A 339 -19.11 0.29 -23.34
N PRO A 340 -18.80 -0.55 -24.35
CA PRO A 340 -17.45 -1.09 -24.55
C PRO A 340 -16.35 -0.04 -24.81
N SER A 341 -16.73 1.23 -25.05
CA SER A 341 -15.85 2.32 -25.53
C SER A 341 -14.88 2.92 -24.52
N HIS A 342 -14.89 2.53 -23.24
CA HIS A 342 -14.13 3.22 -22.17
C HIS A 342 -13.27 2.32 -21.28
N LEU A 343 -12.98 1.08 -21.70
CA LEU A 343 -11.87 0.32 -21.11
C LEU A 343 -10.55 0.85 -21.67
N SER A 344 -9.74 1.49 -20.83
CA SER A 344 -8.35 1.82 -21.17
C SER A 344 -7.56 0.54 -21.50
N ALA A 345 -6.65 0.59 -22.48
CA ALA A 345 -5.92 -0.56 -23.02
C ALA A 345 -4.82 -1.14 -22.09
N GLY A 346 -5.09 -1.22 -20.79
CA GLY A 346 -4.29 -1.97 -19.81
C GLY A 346 -4.76 -3.42 -19.73
N GLN A 347 -3.82 -4.36 -19.77
CA GLN A 347 -4.13 -5.79 -19.69
C GLN A 347 -4.57 -6.14 -18.25
N LEU A 348 -5.86 -6.44 -18.10
CA LEU A 348 -6.48 -6.85 -16.83
C LEU A 348 -6.50 -8.37 -16.71
N ILE A 349 -5.95 -8.89 -15.62
CA ILE A 349 -6.14 -10.27 -15.19
C ILE A 349 -6.96 -10.23 -13.90
N ALA A 350 -8.15 -10.83 -13.92
CA ALA A 350 -9.03 -10.94 -12.76
C ALA A 350 -9.31 -12.42 -12.49
N ASP A 351 -9.03 -12.86 -11.26
CA ASP A 351 -9.17 -14.26 -10.88
C ASP A 351 -10.24 -14.46 -9.79
N PHE A 352 -11.17 -15.36 -10.07
CA PHE A 352 -12.33 -15.72 -9.25
C PHE A 352 -12.13 -17.09 -8.60
N ILE A 353 -11.07 -17.22 -7.79
CA ILE A 353 -10.86 -18.39 -6.93
C ILE A 353 -12.08 -18.55 -6.02
N PHE A 354 -12.83 -19.64 -6.22
CA PHE A 354 -14.06 -19.96 -5.48
C PHE A 354 -13.81 -20.68 -4.15
N ASP A 355 -12.58 -21.09 -3.87
CA ASP A 355 -12.23 -21.93 -2.72
C ASP A 355 -11.46 -21.18 -1.62
N ASN A 356 -11.56 -21.67 -0.39
CA ASN A 356 -11.19 -20.91 0.81
C ASN A 356 -9.76 -21.19 1.33
N PHE A 357 -9.10 -20.11 1.73
CA PHE A 357 -8.01 -20.04 2.72
C PHE A 357 -6.67 -20.78 2.47
N SER A 358 -6.53 -21.69 1.50
CA SER A 358 -5.39 -22.62 1.45
C SER A 358 -4.35 -22.41 0.33
N THR A 359 -4.66 -21.69 -0.76
CA THR A 359 -3.90 -21.74 -2.03
C THR A 359 -3.18 -20.43 -2.44
N PHE A 360 -2.62 -19.68 -1.48
CA PHE A 360 -1.98 -18.38 -1.73
C PHE A 360 -0.74 -18.43 -2.66
N LEU A 361 0.06 -19.50 -2.61
CA LEU A 361 1.37 -19.59 -3.29
C LEU A 361 1.34 -20.20 -4.72
N PRO A 362 0.59 -21.28 -5.02
CA PRO A 362 0.68 -21.94 -6.33
C PRO A 362 0.20 -21.11 -7.52
N ILE A 363 -0.80 -20.26 -7.32
CA ILE A 363 -1.52 -19.59 -8.43
C ILE A 363 -0.72 -18.39 -8.97
N LEU A 364 -0.01 -17.67 -8.09
CA LEU A 364 0.93 -16.60 -8.50
C LEU A 364 2.09 -17.14 -9.35
N PHE A 365 2.36 -18.45 -9.28
CA PHE A 365 3.37 -19.14 -10.09
C PHE A 365 2.93 -19.36 -11.55
N TYR A 366 1.63 -19.41 -11.83
CA TYR A 366 1.06 -19.58 -13.17
C TYR A 366 0.82 -18.27 -13.93
N LEU A 367 0.59 -17.16 -13.22
CA LEU A 367 0.32 -15.84 -13.82
C LEU A 367 1.59 -15.00 -14.10
N LEU A 368 2.78 -15.60 -13.94
CA LEU A 368 4.10 -14.97 -14.11
C LEU A 368 5.04 -15.80 -15.01
N VAL A 369 4.46 -16.56 -15.95
CA VAL A 369 5.12 -17.36 -17.00
C VAL A 369 4.72 -16.81 -18.36
#